data_AF-A0A526S627-F1
#
_entry.id   AF-A0A526S627-F1
#
_cell.length_a   1.000
_cell.length_b   1.000
_cell.length_c   1.000
_cell.angle_alpha   90.00
_cell.angle_beta   90.00
_cell.angle_gamma   90.00
#
_symmetry.space_group_name_H-M   'P 1'
#
loop_
_entity.id
_entity.type
_entity.pdbx_description
1 polymer ?
#
loop_
_entity_poly.entity_id
_entity_poly.type
_entity_poly.pdbx_seq_one_letter_code
_entity_poly.pdbx_strand_id
1 'polypeptide(L)'
;MKLWKTVLAAAALALATATSAFAARTDLVIGIPLEPPHLDPTAGAAAAIDEVLYANVFEGLTRIGPNGEVLPDLAESWSISDDGKVYT
;
A
#
# COMPACT_ATOMS: atom_id res chain seq x y z
N MET A 1 42.66 -12.61 -21.28
CA MET A 1 41.87 -11.64 -22.09
C MET A 1 40.54 -12.20 -22.61
N LYS A 2 40.47 -13.42 -23.18
CA LYS A 2 39.20 -14.00 -23.69
C LYS A 2 38.15 -14.25 -22.60
N LEU A 3 38.56 -14.76 -21.43
CA LEU A 3 37.66 -15.05 -20.30
C LEU A 3 36.99 -13.79 -19.71
N TRP A 4 37.71 -12.66 -19.68
CA TRP A 4 37.14 -11.39 -19.21
C TRP A 4 36.08 -10.87 -20.20
N LYS A 5 36.34 -10.97 -21.50
CA LYS A 5 35.37 -10.57 -22.54
C LYS A 5 34.08 -11.39 -22.45
N THR A 6 34.17 -12.70 -22.18
CA THR A 6 32.99 -13.57 -22.01
C THR A 6 32.20 -13.23 -20.73
N VAL A 7 32.89 -12.93 -19.62
CA VAL A 7 32.22 -12.52 -18.38
C VAL A 7 31.52 -11.17 -18.54
N LEU A 8 32.15 -10.20 -19.19
CA LEU A 8 31.53 -8.90 -19.48
C LEU A 8 30.32 -9.02 -20.40
N ALA A 9 30.39 -9.86 -21.43
CA ALA A 9 29.28 -10.10 -22.34
C ALA A 9 28.09 -10.77 -21.62
N ALA A 10 28.35 -11.75 -20.73
CA ALA A 10 27.32 -12.40 -19.94
C ALA A 10 26.65 -11.42 -18.94
N ALA A 11 27.44 -10.58 -18.28
CA ALA A 11 26.92 -9.55 -17.38
C ALA A 11 26.07 -8.50 -18.11
N ALA A 12 26.50 -8.08 -19.30
CA ALA A 12 25.74 -7.16 -20.14
C ALA A 12 24.41 -7.77 -20.60
N LEU A 13 24.40 -9.06 -20.98
CA LEU A 13 23.18 -9.77 -21.36
C LEU A 13 22.22 -9.90 -20.17
N ALA A 14 22.73 -10.24 -18.98
CA ALA A 14 21.93 -10.33 -17.76
C ALA A 14 21.30 -8.99 -17.37
N LEU A 15 22.07 -7.88 -17.46
CA LEU A 15 21.56 -6.53 -17.24
C LEU A 15 20.49 -6.14 -18.28
N ALA A 16 20.69 -6.49 -19.55
CA ALA A 16 19.72 -6.19 -20.61
C ALA A 16 18.38 -6.92 -20.37
N THR A 17 18.42 -8.17 -19.89
CA THR A 17 17.21 -8.94 -19.57
C THR A 17 16.54 -8.55 -18.25
N ALA A 18 17.23 -7.84 -17.36
CA ALA A 18 16.66 -7.38 -16.09
C ALA A 18 15.70 -6.18 -16.24
N THR A 19 15.65 -5.55 -17.42
CA THR A 19 14.78 -4.39 -17.70
C THR A 19 13.30 -4.73 -17.75
N SER A 20 12.91 -5.99 -17.96
CA SER A 20 11.51 -6.41 -18.01
C SER A 20 10.77 -6.22 -16.68
N ALA A 21 11.48 -6.26 -15.55
CA ALA A 21 10.89 -6.02 -14.23
C ALA A 21 10.42 -4.58 -14.04
N PHE A 22 11.06 -3.61 -14.70
CA PHE A 22 10.68 -2.19 -14.66
C PHE A 22 9.57 -1.83 -15.66
N ALA A 23 9.24 -2.73 -16.58
CA ALA A 23 8.17 -2.54 -17.55
C ALA A 23 6.81 -3.13 -17.09
N ALA A 24 6.76 -3.75 -15.90
CA ALA A 24 5.54 -4.28 -15.33
C ALA A 24 4.57 -3.14 -14.98
N ARG A 25 3.27 -3.39 -15.18
CA ARG A 25 2.19 -2.47 -14.83
C ARG A 25 2.15 -2.28 -13.30
N THR A 26 2.15 -1.04 -12.84
CA THR A 26 2.10 -0.68 -11.41
C THR A 26 0.75 -0.10 -10.98
N ASP A 27 -0.24 -0.14 -11.87
CA ASP A 27 -1.60 0.34 -11.60
C ASP A 27 -2.60 -0.82 -11.59
N LEU A 28 -3.72 -0.58 -10.90
CA LEU A 28 -4.81 -1.52 -10.71
C LEU A 28 -6.13 -0.83 -11.05
N VAL A 29 -7.04 -1.54 -11.71
CA VAL A 29 -8.41 -1.10 -11.95
C VAL A 29 -9.33 -1.93 -11.07
N ILE A 30 -9.98 -1.27 -10.10
CA ILE A 30 -10.92 -1.90 -9.17
C ILE A 30 -12.33 -1.41 -9.52
N GLY A 31 -13.28 -2.34 -9.64
CA GLY A 31 -14.69 -2.01 -9.83
C GLY A 31 -15.35 -1.75 -8.47
N ILE A 32 -15.94 -0.57 -8.30
CA ILE A 32 -16.69 -0.19 -7.11
C ILE A 32 -18.17 -0.11 -7.48
N PRO A 33 -19.08 -0.82 -6.77
CA PRO A 33 -20.48 -0.94 -7.18
C PRO A 33 -21.30 0.34 -6.99
N LEU A 34 -20.88 1.20 -6.06
CA LEU A 34 -21.58 2.42 -5.68
C LEU A 34 -20.68 3.63 -5.94
N GLU A 35 -21.27 4.71 -6.43
CA GLU A 35 -20.60 6.00 -6.52
C GLU A 35 -20.68 6.73 -5.17
N PRO A 36 -19.57 7.29 -4.64
CA PRO A 36 -19.63 8.11 -3.44
C PRO A 36 -20.35 9.43 -3.73
N PRO A 37 -21.30 9.86 -2.89
CA PRO A 37 -22.05 11.12 -3.10
C PRO A 37 -21.16 12.38 -2.94
N HIS A 38 -20.07 12.26 -2.19
CA HIS A 38 -19.03 13.26 -1.98
C HIS A 38 -17.77 12.58 -1.44
N LEU A 39 -16.67 13.33 -1.28
CA LEU A 39 -15.38 12.81 -0.80
C LEU A 39 -15.03 13.21 0.64
N ASP A 40 -15.99 13.73 1.40
CA ASP A 40 -15.80 14.02 2.83
C ASP A 40 -16.21 12.80 3.68
N PRO A 41 -15.26 12.11 4.34
CA PRO A 41 -15.54 10.95 5.20
C PRO A 41 -16.28 11.31 6.50
N THR A 42 -16.41 12.61 6.82
CA THR A 42 -17.12 13.08 8.02
C THR A 42 -18.56 13.51 7.73
N ALA A 43 -18.88 13.78 6.47
CA ALA A 43 -20.18 14.31 6.06
C ALA A 43 -21.22 13.22 5.71
N GLY A 44 -20.83 11.95 5.63
CA GLY A 44 -21.72 10.86 5.22
C GLY A 44 -21.22 9.47 5.63
N ALA A 45 -22.13 8.50 5.65
CA ALA A 45 -21.86 7.12 6.06
C ALA A 45 -21.93 6.12 4.89
N ALA A 46 -21.89 6.60 3.64
CA ALA A 46 -21.92 5.72 2.48
C ALA A 46 -20.60 4.96 2.36
N ALA A 47 -20.66 3.61 2.32
CA ALA A 47 -19.47 2.76 2.27
C ALA A 47 -18.53 3.08 1.09
N ALA A 48 -19.08 3.52 -0.05
CA ALA A 48 -18.32 3.94 -1.21
C ALA A 48 -17.34 5.12 -0.94
N ILE A 49 -17.62 5.94 0.08
CA ILE A 49 -16.72 7.02 0.51
C ILE A 49 -15.43 6.43 1.06
N ASP A 50 -15.54 5.48 1.99
CA ASP A 50 -14.38 4.82 2.60
C ASP A 50 -13.65 3.94 1.58
N GLU A 51 -14.36 3.21 0.72
CA GLU A 51 -13.76 2.34 -0.31
C GLU A 51 -12.84 3.12 -1.29
N VAL A 52 -13.19 4.37 -1.59
CA VAL A 52 -12.40 5.23 -2.49
C VAL A 52 -11.28 5.96 -1.74
N LEU A 53 -11.51 6.40 -0.51
CA LEU A 53 -10.62 7.35 0.17
C LEU A 53 -9.69 6.71 1.20
N TYR A 54 -10.13 5.66 1.90
CA TYR A 54 -9.33 5.01 2.94
C TYR A 54 -8.06 4.41 2.35
N ALA A 55 -6.91 4.70 2.98
CA ALA A 55 -5.58 4.29 2.56
C ALA A 55 -5.14 4.74 1.15
N ASN A 56 -5.96 5.54 0.45
CA ASN A 56 -5.61 6.19 -0.82
C ASN A 56 -5.37 7.69 -0.64
N VAL A 57 -6.22 8.35 0.16
CA VAL A 57 -6.19 9.80 0.42
C VAL A 57 -6.06 10.10 1.92
N PHE A 58 -6.70 9.29 2.77
CA PHE A 58 -6.65 9.46 4.23
C PHE A 58 -6.09 8.21 4.91
N GLU A 59 -5.29 8.43 5.96
CA GLU A 59 -4.73 7.41 6.83
C GLU A 59 -5.28 7.56 8.25
N GLY A 60 -5.52 6.42 8.91
CA GLY A 60 -5.95 6.38 10.30
C GLY A 60 -4.75 6.32 11.24
N LEU A 61 -4.99 6.38 12.55
CA LEU A 61 -3.94 6.07 13.53
C LEU A 61 -3.50 4.60 13.45
N THR A 62 -4.43 3.71 13.10
CA THR A 62 -4.22 2.27 12.94
C THR A 62 -4.86 1.79 11.65
N ARG A 63 -4.48 0.59 11.21
CA ARG A 63 -5.04 -0.08 10.04
C ARG A 63 -5.34 -1.54 10.31
N ILE A 64 -6.19 -2.15 9.48
CA ILE A 64 -6.51 -3.57 9.57
C ILE A 64 -5.57 -4.36 8.66
N GLY A 65 -4.87 -5.32 9.26
CA GLY A 65 -3.98 -6.24 8.57
C GLY A 65 -4.72 -7.36 7.82
N PRO A 66 -4.01 -8.13 7.00
CA PRO A 66 -4.60 -9.18 6.16
C PRO A 66 -5.28 -10.31 6.93
N ASN A 67 -4.99 -10.48 8.24
CA ASN A 67 -5.64 -11.46 9.09
C ASN A 67 -6.67 -10.83 10.05
N GLY A 68 -7.02 -9.55 9.85
CA GLY A 68 -7.95 -8.81 10.69
C GLY A 68 -7.33 -8.23 11.97
N GLU A 69 -6.01 -8.31 12.12
CA GLU A 69 -5.29 -7.71 13.24
C GLU A 69 -5.22 -6.19 13.13
N VAL A 70 -5.22 -5.49 14.27
CA VAL A 70 -4.99 -4.03 14.30
C VAL A 70 -3.49 -3.77 14.27
N LEU A 71 -3.02 -3.08 13.23
CA LEU A 71 -1.61 -2.74 13.01
C LEU A 71 -1.38 -1.23 13.15
N PRO A 72 -0.14 -0.82 13.46
CA PRO A 72 0.31 0.56 13.31
C PRO A 72 0.06 1.10 11.89
N ASP A 73 -0.32 2.37 11.83
CA ASP A 73 -0.41 3.14 10.59
C ASP A 73 0.21 4.52 10.84
N LEU A 74 -0.57 5.60 10.90
CA LEU A 74 -0.03 6.92 11.23
C LEU A 74 0.56 6.98 12.65
N ALA A 75 0.00 6.22 13.60
CA ALA A 75 0.62 6.03 14.91
C ALA A 75 1.53 4.79 14.88
N GLU A 76 2.82 4.99 15.18
CA GLU A 76 3.81 3.91 15.22
C GLU A 76 3.56 2.91 16.35
N SER A 77 2.98 3.37 17.46
CA SER A 77 2.63 2.57 18.63
C SER A 77 1.56 3.27 19.45
N TRP A 78 0.92 2.53 20.35
CA TRP A 78 0.03 3.07 21.37
C TRP A 78 0.11 2.26 22.65
N SER A 79 -0.31 2.87 23.72
CA SER A 79 -0.48 2.31 25.06
C SER A 79 -1.94 2.41 25.48
N ILE A 80 -2.39 1.50 26.34
CA ILE A 80 -3.76 1.44 26.83
C ILE A 80 -3.68 1.43 28.36
N SER A 81 -4.45 2.27 29.03
CA SER A 81 -4.56 2.25 30.50
C SER A 81 -5.17 0.94 31.00
N ASP A 82 -4.87 0.58 32.25
CA ASP A 82 -5.39 -0.65 32.89
C ASP A 82 -6.93 -0.74 32.88
N ASP A 83 -7.62 0.41 32.92
CA ASP A 83 -9.08 0.50 32.87
C ASP A 83 -9.66 0.63 31.46
N GLY A 84 -8.80 0.65 30.42
CA GLY A 84 -9.18 0.69 29.02
C GLY A 84 -9.80 2.02 28.55
N LYS A 85 -9.63 3.11 29.29
CA LYS A 85 -10.25 4.42 28.97
C LYS A 85 -9.32 5.44 28.37
N VAL A 86 -8.00 5.25 28.48
CA VAL A 86 -6.99 6.14 27.93
C VAL A 86 -6.16 5.38 26.92
N TYR A 87 -6.07 5.94 25.71
CA TYR A 87 -5.23 5.46 24.62
C TYR A 87 -4.24 6.58 24.30
N THR A 88 -2.96 6.27 24.23
CA THR A 88 -1.90 7.25 23.93
C THR A 88 -0.87 6.62 23.03
#